data_AF-A0AAW6KI90-F1
#
_entry.id   AF-A0AAW6KI90-F1
#
_cell.length_a   1.000
_cell.length_b   1.000
_cell.length_c   1.000
_cell.angle_alpha   90.00
_cell.angle_beta   90.00
_cell.angle_gamma   90.00
#
_symmetry.space_group_name_H-M   'P 1'
#
loop_
_entity.id
_entity.type
_entity.pdbx_description
1 polymer ?
#
loop_
_entity_poly.entity_id
_entity_poly.type
_entity_poly.pdbx_seq_one_letter_code
_entity_poly.pdbx_strand_id
1 'polypeptide(L)' 'KGLLNSIPVIEGSIEKLTAIKGNVPTPDNLPAGCRFAPRCPSAGDKCWGAQPDLKTRPDGRSVRCFLYEEGE' A
#
# COMPACT_ATOMS: atom_id res chain seq x y z
N LYS A 1 -6.02 -1.11 1.85
CA LYS A 1 -6.38 -2.34 1.10
C LYS A 1 -6.02 -2.12 -0.38
N GLY A 2 -5.31 -3.07 -1.01
CA GLY A 2 -4.70 -2.92 -2.35
C GLY A 2 -5.01 -4.12 -3.25
N LEU A 3 -3.99 -4.77 -3.84
CA LEU A 3 -4.15 -5.90 -4.78
C LEU A 3 -4.97 -7.07 -4.24
N LEU A 4 -4.99 -7.29 -2.93
CA LEU A 4 -5.80 -8.35 -2.31
C LEU A 4 -7.31 -8.19 -2.60
N ASN A 5 -7.80 -6.96 -2.84
CA ASN A 5 -9.19 -6.71 -3.23
C ASN A 5 -9.46 -6.93 -4.72
N SER A 6 -8.43 -7.21 -5.52
CA SER A 6 -8.55 -7.49 -6.96
C SER A 6 -8.53 -8.99 -7.27
N ILE A 7 -8.56 -9.84 -6.23
CA ILE A 7 -8.66 -11.29 -6.38
C ILE A 7 -10.13 -11.64 -6.65
N PRO A 8 -10.46 -12.27 -7.79
CA PRO A 8 -11.82 -12.69 -8.09
C PRO A 8 -12.27 -13.84 -7.18
N VAL A 9 -13.51 -13.76 -6.71
CA VAL A 9 -14.16 -14.87 -5.99
C VAL A 9 -14.71 -15.84 -7.03
N ILE A 10 -14.30 -17.12 -6.95
CA ILE A 10 -14.63 -18.16 -7.94
C ILE A 10 -16.00 -18.80 -7.64
N GLU A 11 -16.42 -18.82 -6.37
CA GLU A 11 -17.71 -19.36 -5.92
C GLU A 11 -18.63 -18.24 -5.41
N GLY A 12 -19.82 -18.08 -6.01
CA GLY A 12 -20.82 -17.09 -5.61
C GLY A 12 -21.17 -16.08 -6.71
N SER A 13 -21.95 -15.06 -6.35
CA SER A 13 -22.32 -13.98 -7.28
C SER A 13 -21.11 -13.11 -7.63
N ILE A 14 -20.93 -12.84 -8.92
CA ILE A 14 -19.86 -11.94 -9.41
C ILE A 14 -20.15 -10.52 -8.91
N GLU A 15 -19.46 -10.13 -7.83
CA GLU A 15 -19.40 -8.73 -7.40
C GLU A 15 -18.39 -7.95 -8.23
N LYS A 16 -18.67 -6.67 -8.45
CA LYS A 16 -17.80 -5.79 -9.24
C LYS A 16 -16.46 -5.62 -8.51
N LEU A 17 -15.38 -6.09 -9.11
CA LEU A 17 -14.04 -6.00 -8.53
C LEU A 17 -13.68 -4.53 -8.24
N THR A 18 -13.17 -4.29 -7.04
CA THR A 18 -12.69 -2.95 -6.69
C THR A 18 -11.33 -2.73 -7.36
N ALA A 19 -11.32 -1.96 -8.44
CA ALA A 19 -10.09 -1.50 -9.04
C ALA A 19 -9.34 -0.58 -8.08
N ILE A 20 -8.04 -0.80 -7.93
CA ILE A 20 -7.18 0.12 -7.18
C ILE A 20 -7.14 1.44 -7.97
N LYS A 21 -7.49 2.55 -7.32
CA LYS A 21 -7.42 3.88 -7.95
C LYS A 21 -5.97 4.30 -8.18
N GLY A 22 -5.72 4.99 -9.29
CA GLY A 22 -4.42 5.54 -9.66
C GLY A 22 -3.58 4.63 -10.55
N ASN A 23 -2.49 5.17 -11.09
CA ASN A 23 -1.54 4.45 -11.94
C ASN A 23 -0.25 4.17 -11.17
N VAL A 24 0.49 3.14 -11.58
CA VAL A 24 1.86 2.92 -11.11
C VAL A 24 2.72 4.07 -11.65
N PRO A 25 3.38 4.85 -10.80
CA PRO A 25 4.31 5.88 -11.28
C PRO A 25 5.43 5.22 -12.07
N THR A 26 5.90 5.90 -13.12
CA THR A 26 7.11 5.47 -13.82
C THR A 26 8.32 5.52 -12.88
N PRO A 27 9.35 4.69 -13.09
CA PRO A 27 10.56 4.70 -12.25
C PRO A 27 11.19 6.09 -12.12
N ASP A 28 11.10 6.92 -13.17
CA ASP A 28 11.62 8.29 -13.21
C ASP A 28 10.76 9.31 -12.45
N ASN A 29 9.51 8.96 -12.10
CA ASN A 29 8.56 9.82 -11.42
C ASN A 29 8.12 9.23 -10.06
N LEU A 30 9.08 8.63 -9.35
CA LEU A 30 8.83 8.15 -8.00
C LEU A 30 8.74 9.35 -7.03
N PRO A 31 7.77 9.35 -6.11
CA PRO A 31 7.70 10.37 -5.07
C PRO A 31 8.94 10.30 -4.17
N ALA A 32 9.35 11.45 -3.62
CA ALA A 32 10.47 11.54 -2.69
C ALA A 32 10.28 10.66 -1.44
N GLY A 33 9.04 10.56 -0.96
CA GLY A 33 8.67 9.70 0.16
C GLY A 33 8.31 8.26 -0.22
N CYS A 34 7.21 7.77 0.35
CA CYS A 34 6.69 6.44 0.12
C CYS A 34 6.23 6.24 -1.34
N ARG A 35 6.78 5.24 -2.03
CA ARG A 35 6.41 4.86 -3.41
C ARG A 35 4.93 4.56 -3.61
N PHE A 36 4.21 4.24 -2.54
CA PHE A 36 2.79 3.95 -2.59
C PHE A 36 1.91 5.18 -2.33
N ALA A 37 2.45 6.31 -1.88
CA ALA A 37 1.67 7.51 -1.54
C ALA A 37 0.67 7.95 -2.65
N PRO A 38 1.03 7.94 -3.95
CA PRO A 38 0.11 8.37 -5.01
C PRO A 38 -1.13 7.48 -5.20
N ARG A 39 -1.12 6.25 -4.68
CA ARG A 39 -2.18 5.24 -4.84
C ARG A 39 -2.65 4.63 -3.52
N CYS A 40 -2.10 5.09 -2.39
CA CYS A 40 -2.43 4.57 -1.08
C CYS A 40 -3.65 5.34 -0.54
N PRO A 41 -4.78 4.66 -0.28
CA PRO A 41 -5.97 5.33 0.29
C PRO A 41 -5.76 5.82 1.73
N SER A 42 -4.65 5.42 2.37
CA SER A 42 -4.27 5.79 3.73
C SER A 42 -3.01 6.67 3.75
N ALA A 43 -2.66 7.31 2.62
CA ALA A 43 -1.51 8.22 2.57
C ALA A 43 -1.77 9.47 3.44
N GLY A 44 -0.88 9.74 4.38
CA GLY A 44 -0.80 11.01 5.10
C GLY A 44 0.40 11.84 4.68
N ASP A 45 0.59 13.01 5.29
CA ASP A 45 1.66 13.96 4.90
C ASP A 45 3.06 13.37 4.98
N LYS A 46 3.34 12.57 6.03
CA LYS A 46 4.62 11.84 6.19
C LYS A 46 4.95 10.96 4.98
N CYS A 47 3.92 10.39 4.32
CA CYS A 47 4.10 9.52 3.16
C CYS A 47 4.69 10.24 1.95
N TRP A 48 4.54 11.56 1.84
CA TRP A 48 5.04 12.35 0.71
C TRP A 48 6.45 12.90 0.95
N GLY A 49 6.82 13.14 2.21
CA GLY A 49 8.11 13.74 2.59
C GLY A 49 9.20 12.75 2.99
N ALA A 50 8.86 11.54 3.45
CA ALA A 50 9.85 10.58 3.96
C ALA A 50 9.56 9.14 3.52
N GLN A 51 10.61 8.31 3.52
CA GLN A 51 10.47 6.86 3.36
C GLN A 51 10.34 6.20 4.74
N PRO A 52 9.34 5.32 4.95
CA PRO A 52 9.25 4.57 6.19
C PRO A 52 10.37 3.53 6.28
N ASP A 53 10.80 3.23 7.50
CA ASP A 53 11.77 2.18 7.77
C ASP A 53 11.20 0.77 7.54
N LEU A 54 12.07 -0.19 7.24
CA LEU A 54 11.70 -1.60 7.22
C LEU A 54 11.70 -2.14 8.67
N LYS A 55 10.56 -2.63 9.12
CA LYS A 55 10.37 -3.24 10.43
C LYS A 55 10.02 -4.72 10.29
N THR A 56 10.56 -5.54 11.18
CA THR A 56 10.20 -6.96 11.28
C THR A 56 9.18 -7.11 12.41
N ARG A 57 8.03 -7.71 12.10
CA ARG A 57 6.97 -8.03 13.06
C ARG A 57 7.31 -9.31 13.83
N PRO A 58 6.67 -9.58 14.99
CA PRO A 58 6.91 -10.78 15.79
C PRO A 58 6.67 -12.10 15.04
N ASP A 59 5.83 -12.10 14.01
CA ASP A 59 5.53 -13.24 13.15
C ASP A 59 6.59 -13.47 12.05
N GLY A 60 7.69 -12.72 12.06
CA GLY A 60 8.77 -12.78 11.08
C GLY A 60 8.50 -12.01 9.78
N ARG A 61 7.31 -11.41 9.61
CA ARG A 61 6.99 -10.65 8.40
C ARG A 61 7.62 -9.26 8.46
N SER A 62 8.08 -8.76 7.32
CA SER A 62 8.63 -7.41 7.22
C SER A 62 7.60 -6.44 6.64
N VAL A 63 7.54 -5.22 7.19
CA VAL A 63 6.63 -4.15 6.78
C VAL A 63 7.40 -2.85 6.64
N ARG A 64 7.04 -2.04 5.63
CA ARG A 64 7.60 -0.70 5.39
C ARG A 64 6.45 0.29 5.20
N CYS A 65 5.87 0.77 6.30
CA CYS A 65 4.71 1.66 6.29
C CYS A 65 4.62 2.47 7.59
N PHE A 66 4.34 3.78 7.47
CA PHE A 66 4.17 4.70 8.61
C PHE A 66 3.05 4.28 9.57
N LEU A 67 2.03 3.57 9.10
CA LEU A 67 0.93 3.07 9.93
C LEU A 67 1.35 1.97 10.92
N TYR A 68 2.54 1.41 10.76
CA TYR A 68 3.07 0.31 11.58
C TYR A 68 4.44 0.67 12.16
N GLU A 69 4.74 1.97 12.30
CA GLU A 69 5.98 2.45 12.93
C GLU A 69 5.95 2.28 14.46
N GLU A 70 4.77 2.48 15.06
CA GLU A 70 4.51 2.22 16.48
C GLU A 70 3.79 0.87 16.54
N GLY A 71 4.49 -0.14 17.05
CA GLY A 71 4.09 -1.54 16.90
C GLY A 71 2.71 -1.86 17.47
N GLU A 72 1.77 -2.16 16.57
CA GLU A 72 0.58 -2.99 16.80
C GLU A 72 0.37 -3.97 15.63
#